data_AF-A0A7W1GI79-F1
#
_entry.id   AF-A0A7W1GI79-F1
#
_cell.length_a   1.000
_cell.length_b   1.000
_cell.length_c   1.000
_cell.angle_alpha   90.00
_cell.angle_beta   90.00
_cell.angle_gamma   90.00
#
_symmetry.space_group_name_H-M   'P 1'
#
loop_
_entity.id
_entity.type
_entity.pdbx_description
1 polymer ?
#
loop_
_entity_poly.entity_id
_entity_poly.type
_entity_poly.pdbx_seq_one_letter_code
_entity_poly.pdbx_strand_id
1 'polypeptide(L)'
;MLKTVGWHIPGMRCLAELICEQCGDEFYGDLPVGQALYTPMLLDRRTGKVYNDFENADWFADWLQESFAARTNEPVGMSIEVDKQCGNQGQAGKRAVLLNCLDTVYGHALLKLLNAQYYIDKRHELDLIVIVPRSLAWMVPGGVAQSWVVDLPLTRGREWNNWIAGEIRRHVEVYETCYLSLAFSHPSACDYSIERFTGIKPFPLNQWDEWLRRPSVTFIWRDDREWCVS
;
A
#
# COMPACT_ATOMS: atom_id res chain seq x y z
N MET A 1 -7.13 -23.29 -17.46
CA MET A 1 -7.59 -22.60 -16.24
C MET A 1 -6.36 -22.24 -15.43
N LEU A 2 -6.30 -21.03 -14.87
CA LEU A 2 -5.22 -20.65 -13.95
C LEU A 2 -5.66 -20.98 -12.52
N LYS A 3 -4.79 -21.69 -11.78
CA LYS A 3 -5.01 -22.03 -10.39
C LYS A 3 -4.07 -21.21 -9.51
N THR A 4 -4.61 -20.64 -8.44
CA THR A 4 -3.80 -19.96 -7.42
C THR A 4 -3.06 -20.97 -6.55
N VAL A 5 -1.75 -20.78 -6.43
CA VAL A 5 -0.86 -21.64 -5.62
C VAL A 5 -0.17 -20.88 -4.50
N GLY A 6 -0.23 -19.54 -4.53
CA GLY A 6 0.41 -18.69 -3.55
C GLY A 6 0.13 -17.22 -3.81
N TRP A 7 0.89 -16.36 -3.15
CA TRP A 7 0.83 -14.91 -3.29
C TRP A 7 2.22 -14.31 -3.07
N HIS A 8 2.48 -13.15 -3.67
CA HIS A 8 3.77 -12.48 -3.64
C HIS A 8 3.59 -10.96 -3.57
N ILE A 9 4.23 -10.30 -2.59
CA ILE A 9 4.15 -8.85 -2.37
C ILE A 9 5.57 -8.27 -2.35
N PRO A 10 6.18 -7.97 -3.52
CA PRO A 10 7.58 -7.54 -3.61
C PRO A 10 7.80 -6.04 -3.37
N GLY A 11 6.76 -5.28 -3.04
CA GLY A 11 6.80 -3.82 -2.98
C GLY A 11 5.38 -3.26 -3.13
N MET A 12 5.18 -2.32 -4.05
CA MET A 12 3.85 -1.74 -4.31
C MET A 12 2.83 -2.72 -4.90
N ARG A 13 3.29 -3.83 -5.50
CA ARG A 13 2.45 -4.85 -6.14
C ARG A 13 1.99 -5.90 -5.14
N CYS A 14 0.74 -6.35 -5.28
CA CYS A 14 0.23 -7.51 -4.57
C CYS A 14 -0.22 -8.52 -5.62
N LEU A 15 0.42 -9.69 -5.66
CA LEU A 15 0.27 -10.64 -6.76
C LEU A 15 -0.22 -11.99 -6.23
N ALA A 16 -1.03 -12.67 -7.03
CA ALA A 16 -1.27 -14.10 -6.93
C ALA A 16 -0.16 -14.84 -7.70
N GLU A 17 0.36 -15.90 -7.10
CA GLU A 17 1.16 -16.90 -7.82
C GLU A 17 0.18 -17.88 -8.48
N LEU A 18 0.28 -18.02 -9.79
CA LEU A 18 -0.66 -18.78 -10.61
C LEU A 18 0.08 -19.86 -11.41
N ILE A 19 -0.58 -21.01 -11.60
CA ILE A 19 -0.12 -22.07 -12.51
C ILE A 19 -1.25 -22.41 -13.48
N CYS A 20 -0.92 -22.52 -14.78
CA CYS A 20 -1.86 -23.03 -15.77
C CYS A 20 -1.98 -24.55 -15.67
N GLU A 21 -3.18 -25.05 -15.38
CA GLU A 21 -3.40 -26.49 -15.19
C GLU A 21 -3.26 -27.34 -16.48
N GLN A 22 -3.20 -26.69 -17.65
CA GLN A 22 -3.09 -27.39 -18.94
C GLN A 22 -1.64 -27.51 -19.43
N CYS A 23 -0.84 -26.45 -19.32
CA CYS A 23 0.54 -26.42 -19.83
C CYS A 23 1.61 -26.36 -18.73
N GLY A 24 1.23 -26.12 -17.47
CA GLY A 24 2.16 -25.98 -16.35
C GLY A 24 2.90 -24.65 -16.28
N ASP A 25 2.66 -23.72 -17.20
CA ASP A 25 3.29 -22.39 -17.17
C ASP A 25 2.89 -21.63 -15.90
N GLU A 26 3.85 -20.88 -15.35
CA GLU A 26 3.69 -20.12 -14.10
C GLU A 26 3.55 -18.63 -14.38
N PHE A 27 2.67 -17.97 -13.64
CA PHE A 27 2.38 -16.55 -13.80
C PHE A 27 2.33 -15.84 -12.46
N TYR A 28 2.57 -14.52 -12.49
CA TYR A 28 2.09 -13.60 -11.46
C TYR A 28 0.89 -12.85 -12.02
N GLY A 29 -0.24 -12.88 -11.33
CA GLY A 29 -1.40 -12.04 -11.66
C GLY A 29 -1.61 -11.00 -10.57
N ASP A 30 -1.90 -9.75 -10.91
CA ASP A 30 -2.26 -8.77 -9.88
C ASP A 30 -3.50 -9.22 -9.11
N LEU A 31 -3.43 -9.14 -7.77
CA LEU A 31 -4.60 -9.15 -6.92
C LEU A 31 -5.35 -7.82 -7.11
N PRO A 32 -6.70 -7.81 -7.08
CA PRO A 32 -7.50 -6.64 -7.43
C PRO A 32 -7.51 -5.59 -6.30
N VAL A 33 -6.37 -4.93 -6.09
CA VAL A 33 -6.17 -3.92 -5.04
C VAL A 33 -5.50 -2.66 -5.58
N GLY A 34 -5.83 -1.50 -5.02
CA GLY A 34 -5.36 -0.21 -5.49
C GLY A 34 -5.60 -0.03 -7.00
N GLN A 35 -4.55 0.32 -7.74
CA GLN A 35 -4.64 0.49 -9.19
C GLN A 35 -5.01 -0.80 -9.94
N ALA A 36 -4.59 -1.96 -9.44
CA ALA A 36 -4.89 -3.25 -10.06
C ALA A 36 -6.37 -3.66 -9.93
N LEU A 37 -7.18 -2.92 -9.16
CA LEU A 37 -8.63 -3.06 -9.20
C LEU A 37 -9.21 -2.71 -10.58
N TYR A 38 -8.56 -1.77 -11.28
CA TYR A 38 -9.04 -1.24 -12.57
C TYR A 38 -8.26 -1.80 -13.76
N THR A 39 -6.97 -2.07 -13.56
CA THR A 39 -6.05 -2.50 -14.62
C THR A 39 -5.16 -3.66 -14.13
N PRO A 40 -5.75 -4.82 -13.77
CA PRO A 40 -4.96 -5.99 -13.34
C PRO A 40 -4.11 -6.54 -14.49
N MET A 41 -2.85 -6.84 -14.21
CA MET A 41 -1.91 -7.38 -15.20
C MET A 41 -1.58 -8.85 -14.91
N LEU A 42 -1.23 -9.60 -15.96
CA LEU A 42 -0.70 -10.95 -15.86
C LEU A 42 0.74 -10.97 -16.41
N LEU A 43 1.70 -11.49 -15.65
CA LEU A 43 3.10 -11.63 -16.03
C LEU A 43 3.48 -13.11 -16.11
N ASP A 44 4.03 -13.54 -17.24
CA ASP A 44 4.67 -14.85 -17.40
C ASP A 44 6.00 -14.87 -16.63
N ARG A 45 6.13 -15.79 -15.67
CA ARG A 45 7.30 -15.86 -14.77
C ARG A 45 8.57 -16.31 -15.48
N ARG A 46 8.46 -17.08 -16.55
CA ARG A 46 9.59 -17.60 -17.31
C ARG A 46 10.12 -16.56 -18.27
N THR A 47 9.23 -15.85 -18.97
CA THR A 47 9.63 -14.90 -20.03
C THR A 47 9.69 -13.45 -19.55
N GLY A 48 9.02 -13.12 -18.44
CA GLY A 48 8.83 -11.74 -18.00
C GLY A 48 7.83 -10.95 -18.84
N LYS A 49 7.17 -11.59 -19.81
CA LYS A 49 6.17 -10.93 -20.66
C LYS A 49 4.94 -10.56 -19.84
N VAL A 50 4.49 -9.32 -19.96
CA VAL A 50 3.22 -8.85 -19.40
C VAL A 50 2.12 -8.91 -20.46
N TYR A 51 0.95 -9.40 -20.07
CA TYR A 51 -0.28 -9.36 -20.84
C TYR A 51 -1.14 -8.21 -20.32
N ASN A 52 -1.38 -7.23 -21.17
CA ASN A 52 -2.20 -6.06 -20.90
C ASN A 52 -3.36 -6.00 -21.92
N ASP A 53 -4.58 -6.19 -21.45
CA ASP A 53 -5.80 -6.06 -22.26
C ASP A 53 -6.53 -4.71 -22.04
N PHE A 54 -5.92 -3.79 -21.28
CA PHE A 54 -6.50 -2.50 -20.92
C PHE A 54 -5.89 -1.35 -21.73
N GLU A 55 -6.76 -0.62 -22.44
CA GLU A 55 -6.37 0.58 -23.17
C GLU A 55 -5.78 1.64 -22.21
N ASN A 56 -4.69 2.29 -22.64
CA ASN A 56 -4.00 3.34 -21.88
C ASN A 56 -3.41 2.90 -20.52
N ALA A 57 -3.19 1.60 -20.31
CA ALA A 57 -2.56 1.06 -19.11
C ALA A 57 -1.11 0.59 -19.32
N ASP A 58 -0.50 0.94 -20.45
CA ASP A 58 0.86 0.49 -20.82
C ASP A 58 1.90 0.90 -19.77
N TRP A 59 1.80 2.11 -19.23
CA TRP A 59 2.66 2.58 -18.15
C TRP A 59 2.66 1.64 -16.94
N PHE A 60 1.52 1.04 -16.61
CA PHE A 60 1.39 0.14 -15.47
C PHE A 60 1.93 -1.26 -15.82
N ALA A 61 1.72 -1.72 -17.06
CA ALA A 61 2.32 -2.95 -17.57
C ALA A 61 3.85 -2.85 -17.62
N ASP A 62 4.38 -1.75 -18.15
CA ASP A 62 5.80 -1.44 -18.26
C ASP A 62 6.46 -1.46 -16.88
N TRP A 63 5.84 -0.81 -15.87
CA TRP A 63 6.37 -0.85 -14.51
C TRP A 63 6.47 -2.27 -13.95
N LEU A 64 5.49 -3.14 -14.24
CA LEU A 64 5.53 -4.54 -13.80
C LEU A 64 6.65 -5.31 -14.51
N GLN A 65 6.78 -5.13 -15.82
CA GLN A 65 7.78 -5.80 -16.63
C GLN A 65 9.21 -5.36 -16.25
N GLU A 66 9.45 -4.04 -16.18
CA GLU A 66 10.73 -3.45 -15.82
C GLU A 66 11.16 -3.86 -14.40
N SER A 67 10.25 -3.74 -13.42
CA SER A 67 10.56 -4.10 -12.04
C SER A 67 10.86 -5.60 -11.89
N PHE A 68 10.11 -6.47 -12.56
CA PHE A 68 10.36 -7.91 -12.54
C PHE A 68 11.71 -8.28 -13.19
N ALA A 69 12.07 -7.63 -14.29
CA ALA A 69 13.37 -7.80 -14.94
C ALA A 69 14.52 -7.32 -14.05
N ALA A 70 14.34 -6.20 -13.34
CA ALA A 70 15.32 -5.59 -12.44
C ALA A 70 15.16 -6.01 -10.97
N ARG A 71 14.58 -7.19 -10.71
CA ARG A 71 14.31 -7.67 -9.35
C ARG A 71 15.57 -7.78 -8.51
N THR A 72 15.46 -7.46 -7.24
CA THR A 72 16.55 -7.54 -6.28
C THR A 72 16.18 -8.35 -5.04
N ASN A 73 17.20 -8.78 -4.29
CA ASN A 73 17.08 -9.39 -2.97
C ASN A 73 17.79 -8.56 -1.90
N GLU A 74 18.21 -7.33 -2.24
CA GLU A 74 18.90 -6.44 -1.30
C GLU A 74 17.98 -6.14 -0.11
N PRO A 75 18.44 -6.41 1.13
CA PRO A 75 17.70 -6.04 2.32
C PRO A 75 17.43 -4.53 2.36
N VAL A 76 16.21 -4.18 2.71
CA VAL A 76 15.84 -2.80 3.04
C VAL A 76 15.53 -2.73 4.53
N GLY A 77 15.63 -1.55 5.15
CA GLY A 77 15.23 -1.41 6.55
C GLY A 77 13.73 -1.73 6.69
N MET A 78 13.35 -2.61 7.61
CA MET A 78 11.96 -2.80 8.00
C MET A 78 11.87 -2.80 9.52
N SER A 79 11.02 -1.94 10.08
CA SER A 79 10.71 -1.92 11.50
C SER A 79 9.23 -2.17 11.72
N ILE A 80 8.92 -3.00 12.71
CA ILE A 80 7.55 -3.33 13.08
C ILE A 80 7.23 -2.65 14.39
N GLU A 81 6.26 -1.74 14.33
CA GLU A 81 5.70 -1.09 15.50
C GLU A 81 4.39 -1.80 15.84
N VAL A 82 4.25 -2.22 17.10
CA VAL A 82 3.09 -2.97 17.57
C VAL A 82 2.37 -2.12 18.59
N ASP A 83 1.10 -1.83 18.34
CA ASP A 83 0.23 -1.24 19.35
C ASP A 83 -0.34 -2.38 20.21
N LYS A 84 0.08 -2.42 21.48
CA LYS A 84 -0.37 -3.44 22.44
C LYS A 84 -1.81 -3.24 22.90
N GLN A 85 -2.37 -2.06 22.67
CA GLN A 85 -3.76 -1.75 23.00
C GLN A 85 -4.71 -2.12 21.87
N CYS A 86 -4.17 -2.38 20.67
CA CYS A 86 -4.94 -2.74 19.49
C CYS A 86 -4.70 -4.20 19.08
N GLY A 87 -5.79 -4.86 18.68
CA GLY A 87 -5.77 -6.20 18.09
C GLY A 87 -6.01 -7.37 19.04
N ASN A 88 -6.23 -8.54 18.44
CA ASN A 88 -6.59 -9.80 19.08
C ASN A 88 -5.36 -10.60 19.52
N GLN A 89 -4.34 -9.90 20.05
CA GLN A 89 -3.06 -10.52 20.44
C GLN A 89 -3.29 -11.60 21.51
N GLY A 90 -2.96 -12.85 21.17
CA GLY A 90 -3.06 -14.00 22.07
C GLY A 90 -4.36 -14.81 21.97
N GLN A 91 -5.30 -14.43 21.10
CA GLN A 91 -6.51 -15.22 20.86
C GLN A 91 -6.25 -16.34 19.84
N ALA A 92 -6.92 -17.49 20.00
CA ALA A 92 -7.05 -18.48 18.94
C ALA A 92 -7.91 -17.88 17.81
N GLY A 93 -7.63 -18.17 16.54
CA GLY A 93 -8.38 -17.55 15.44
C GLY A 93 -7.85 -16.19 14.97
N LYS A 94 -6.54 -15.92 15.05
CA LYS A 94 -6.00 -14.60 14.69
C LYS A 94 -6.25 -14.28 13.22
N ARG A 95 -7.12 -13.30 12.98
CA ARG A 95 -7.48 -12.79 11.66
C ARG A 95 -6.95 -11.37 11.51
N ALA A 96 -6.30 -11.11 10.39
CA ALA A 96 -5.76 -9.80 10.08
C ALA A 96 -6.25 -9.31 8.72
N VAL A 97 -6.10 -8.01 8.50
CA VAL A 97 -6.17 -7.39 7.18
C VAL A 97 -4.90 -6.60 6.92
N LEU A 98 -4.25 -6.90 5.81
CA LEU A 98 -3.04 -6.24 5.35
C LEU A 98 -3.40 -5.09 4.41
N LEU A 99 -2.97 -3.88 4.76
CA LEU A 99 -3.07 -2.67 3.94
C LEU A 99 -1.68 -2.29 3.45
N ASN A 100 -1.38 -2.63 2.19
CA ASN A 100 -0.12 -2.28 1.56
C ASN A 100 -0.16 -0.84 1.00
N CYS A 101 0.54 0.08 1.66
CA CYS A 101 0.68 1.49 1.24
C CYS A 101 2.01 1.76 0.54
N LEU A 102 2.81 0.74 0.22
CA LEU A 102 3.99 0.95 -0.61
C LEU A 102 3.56 1.41 -2.00
N ASP A 103 4.17 2.49 -2.47
CA ASP A 103 3.93 3.08 -3.78
C ASP A 103 5.10 3.97 -4.16
N THR A 104 5.27 4.22 -5.44
CA THR A 104 6.27 5.18 -5.93
C THR A 104 5.75 6.61 -5.89
N VAL A 105 4.43 6.80 -5.89
CA VAL A 105 3.79 8.12 -5.81
C VAL A 105 3.31 8.37 -4.39
N TYR A 106 3.83 9.42 -3.74
CA TYR A 106 3.44 9.79 -2.37
C TYR A 106 1.92 9.90 -2.20
N GLY A 107 1.25 10.57 -3.14
CA GLY A 107 -0.20 10.75 -3.12
C GLY A 107 -0.96 9.41 -3.14
N HIS A 108 -0.51 8.43 -3.91
CA HIS A 108 -1.13 7.11 -3.94
C HIS A 108 -0.92 6.36 -2.61
N ALA A 109 0.30 6.38 -2.08
CA ALA A 109 0.61 5.79 -0.78
C ALA A 109 -0.26 6.40 0.33
N LEU A 110 -0.42 7.73 0.33
CA LEU A 110 -1.29 8.44 1.26
C LEU A 110 -2.76 8.04 1.10
N LEU A 111 -3.30 8.03 -0.12
CA LEU A 111 -4.71 7.66 -0.36
C LEU A 111 -5.00 6.21 0.05
N LYS A 112 -4.05 5.29 -0.18
CA LYS A 112 -4.12 3.92 0.37
C LYS A 112 -4.16 3.94 1.89
N LEU A 113 -3.27 4.70 2.55
CA LEU A 113 -3.23 4.81 4.01
C LEU A 113 -4.56 5.32 4.60
N LEU A 114 -5.25 6.25 3.93
CA LEU A 114 -6.56 6.74 4.39
C LEU A 114 -7.63 5.65 4.48
N ASN A 115 -7.50 4.55 3.73
CA ASN A 115 -8.39 3.39 3.85
C ASN A 115 -8.25 2.69 5.22
N ALA A 116 -7.18 2.93 5.98
CA ALA A 116 -6.99 2.37 7.32
C ALA A 116 -8.19 2.68 8.24
N GLN A 117 -8.74 3.89 8.15
CA GLN A 117 -9.83 4.32 9.02
C GLN A 117 -11.09 3.46 8.86
N TYR A 118 -11.40 3.00 7.64
CA TYR A 118 -12.52 2.08 7.43
C TYR A 118 -12.38 0.81 8.28
N TYR A 119 -11.20 0.20 8.29
CA TYR A 119 -10.97 -1.03 9.05
C TYR A 119 -10.99 -0.77 10.55
N ILE A 120 -10.39 0.34 10.99
CA ILE A 120 -10.41 0.75 12.39
C ILE A 120 -11.84 0.98 12.89
N ASP A 121 -12.72 1.56 12.07
CA ASP A 121 -14.06 1.98 12.50
C ASP A 121 -15.15 0.94 12.23
N LYS A 122 -14.93 0.02 11.29
CA LYS A 122 -15.97 -0.89 10.77
C LYS A 122 -15.59 -2.38 10.80
N ARG A 123 -14.34 -2.72 11.14
CA ARG A 123 -13.81 -4.09 11.12
C ARG A 123 -12.95 -4.40 12.35
N HIS A 124 -13.49 -4.12 13.54
CA HIS A 124 -12.80 -4.33 14.82
C HIS A 124 -12.41 -5.80 15.10
N GLU A 125 -13.04 -6.75 14.40
CA GLU A 125 -12.72 -8.17 14.50
C GLU A 125 -11.41 -8.57 13.80
N LEU A 126 -10.80 -7.65 13.02
CA LEU A 126 -9.57 -7.89 12.28
C LEU A 126 -8.43 -7.05 12.86
N ASP A 127 -7.26 -7.67 13.00
CA ASP A 127 -6.02 -6.92 13.25
C ASP A 127 -5.64 -6.17 11.96
N LEU A 128 -5.74 -4.84 11.98
CA LEU A 128 -5.26 -4.03 10.89
C LEU A 128 -3.73 -3.95 10.92
N ILE A 129 -3.10 -4.44 9.85
CA ILE A 129 -1.67 -4.34 9.59
C ILE A 129 -1.46 -3.35 8.45
N VAL A 130 -0.66 -2.32 8.66
CA VAL A 130 -0.34 -1.32 7.64
C VAL A 130 1.13 -1.44 7.24
N ILE A 131 1.40 -1.71 5.97
CA ILE A 131 2.75 -1.58 5.39
C ILE A 131 2.87 -0.17 4.83
N VAL A 132 3.86 0.59 5.27
CA VAL A 132 3.96 2.03 4.96
C VAL A 132 5.41 2.42 4.69
N PRO A 133 5.70 3.33 3.73
CA PRO A 133 7.04 3.88 3.61
C PRO A 133 7.37 4.75 4.83
N ARG A 134 8.65 4.81 5.23
CA ARG A 134 9.11 5.62 6.37
C ARG A 134 8.63 7.07 6.35
N SER A 135 8.49 7.69 5.17
CA SER A 135 8.01 9.06 5.00
C SER A 135 6.55 9.28 5.43
N LEU A 136 5.74 8.21 5.50
CA LEU A 136 4.34 8.25 5.91
C LEU A 136 4.08 7.58 7.27
N ALA A 137 5.11 7.03 7.92
CA ALA A 137 4.97 6.33 9.20
C ALA A 137 4.33 7.21 10.30
N TRP A 138 4.68 8.51 10.32
CA TRP A 138 4.12 9.47 11.28
C TRP A 138 2.62 9.73 11.10
N MET A 139 2.04 9.36 9.95
CA MET A 139 0.61 9.54 9.65
C MET A 139 -0.24 8.31 10.01
N VAL A 140 0.39 7.20 10.45
CA VAL A 140 -0.37 5.99 10.77
C VAL A 140 -1.28 6.28 11.97
N PRO A 141 -2.62 6.15 11.82
CA PRO A 141 -3.55 6.54 12.86
C PRO A 141 -3.54 5.52 14.02
N GLY A 142 -3.89 5.98 15.21
CA GLY A 142 -4.19 5.08 16.33
C GLY A 142 -5.35 4.12 15.97
N GLY A 143 -5.29 2.89 16.48
CA GLY A 143 -6.21 1.80 16.11
C GLY A 143 -5.61 0.77 15.15
N VAL A 144 -4.44 1.04 14.57
CA VAL A 144 -3.67 0.06 13.79
C VAL A 144 -2.96 -0.91 14.76
N ALA A 145 -3.15 -2.22 14.57
CA ALA A 145 -2.54 -3.24 15.43
C ALA A 145 -1.02 -3.34 15.19
N GLN A 146 -0.60 -3.27 13.92
CA GLN A 146 0.81 -3.25 13.55
C GLN A 146 1.10 -2.32 12.38
N SER A 147 2.19 -1.58 12.48
CA SER A 147 2.75 -0.75 11.41
C SER A 147 4.09 -1.33 10.97
N TRP A 148 4.16 -1.80 9.73
CA TRP A 148 5.39 -2.32 9.12
C TRP A 148 5.99 -1.19 8.29
N VAL A 149 6.93 -0.49 8.90
CA VAL A 149 7.58 0.68 8.31
C VAL A 149 8.76 0.22 7.47
N VAL A 150 8.66 0.42 6.16
CA VAL A 150 9.69 0.04 5.19
C VAL A 150 10.52 1.27 4.82
N ASP A 151 11.83 1.15 4.98
CA ASP A 151 12.82 2.15 4.64
C ASP A 151 13.19 2.08 3.15
N LEU A 152 12.18 2.22 2.30
CA LEU A 152 12.31 2.27 0.85
C LEU A 152 11.94 3.68 0.38
N PRO A 153 12.89 4.45 -0.19
CA PRO A 153 12.60 5.74 -0.79
C PRO A 153 11.54 5.63 -1.88
N LEU A 154 10.68 6.66 -2.03
CA LEU A 154 9.61 6.68 -3.05
C LEU A 154 10.14 6.51 -4.49
N THR A 155 11.35 7.01 -4.77
CA THR A 155 12.04 6.83 -6.06
C THR A 155 12.30 5.37 -6.40
N ARG A 156 12.37 4.51 -5.38
CA ARG A 156 12.47 3.04 -5.50
C ARG A 156 11.14 2.33 -5.26
N GLY A 157 10.02 3.05 -5.10
CA GLY A 157 8.73 2.44 -4.76
C GLY A 157 8.15 1.46 -5.80
N ARG A 158 8.66 1.50 -7.05
CA ARG A 158 8.33 0.53 -8.11
C ARG A 158 9.17 -0.75 -8.04
N GLU A 159 10.18 -0.81 -7.19
CA GLU A 159 11.12 -1.92 -7.12
C GLU A 159 10.40 -3.25 -6.82
N TRP A 160 10.83 -4.30 -7.53
CA TRP A 160 10.51 -5.66 -7.17
C TRP A 160 11.59 -6.18 -6.23
N ASN A 161 11.29 -6.22 -4.94
CA ASN A 161 12.23 -6.68 -3.93
C ASN A 161 11.73 -7.97 -3.25
N ASN A 162 12.41 -9.07 -3.53
CA ASN A 162 12.05 -10.38 -2.96
C ASN A 162 12.35 -10.48 -1.46
N TRP A 163 13.27 -9.67 -0.93
CA TRP A 163 13.51 -9.61 0.51
C TRP A 163 12.27 -9.01 1.21
N ILE A 164 11.69 -7.94 0.66
CA ILE A 164 10.41 -7.39 1.16
C ILE A 164 9.31 -8.45 1.13
N ALA A 165 9.17 -9.19 0.02
CA ALA A 165 8.18 -10.26 -0.09
C ALA A 165 8.39 -11.37 0.95
N GLY A 166 9.64 -11.77 1.20
CA GLY A 166 9.99 -12.76 2.20
C GLY A 166 9.63 -12.31 3.62
N GLU A 167 9.92 -11.06 3.96
CA GLU A 167 9.58 -10.50 5.28
C GLU A 167 8.07 -10.37 5.49
N ILE A 168 7.34 -9.89 4.48
CA ILE A 168 5.87 -9.83 4.53
C ILE A 168 5.31 -11.24 4.72
N ARG A 169 5.78 -12.23 3.97
CA ARG A 169 5.37 -13.63 4.10
C ARG A 169 5.62 -14.17 5.50
N ARG A 170 6.84 -14.01 6.02
CA ARG A 170 7.23 -14.44 7.37
C ARG A 170 6.32 -13.88 8.45
N HIS A 171 5.87 -12.63 8.31
CA HIS A 171 5.00 -11.98 9.28
C HIS A 171 3.51 -12.24 9.07
N VAL A 172 3.07 -12.51 7.85
CA VAL A 172 1.68 -12.89 7.56
C VAL A 172 1.39 -14.33 7.99
N GLU A 173 2.35 -15.25 7.87
CA GLU A 173 2.18 -16.68 8.17
C GLU A 173 1.86 -16.99 9.64
N VAL A 174 2.05 -16.03 10.55
CA VAL A 174 1.66 -16.20 11.97
C VAL A 174 0.16 -16.07 12.21
N TYR A 175 -0.59 -15.59 11.20
CA TYR A 175 -2.04 -15.42 11.25
C TYR A 175 -2.74 -16.64 10.63
N GLU A 176 -3.88 -17.03 11.21
CA GLU A 176 -4.70 -18.11 10.65
C GLU A 176 -5.34 -17.68 9.33
N THR A 177 -5.74 -16.41 9.25
CA THR A 177 -6.22 -15.80 8.01
C THR A 177 -5.77 -14.37 7.93
N CYS A 178 -5.19 -13.99 6.80
CA CYS A 178 -4.85 -12.61 6.51
C CYS A 178 -5.56 -12.20 5.22
N TYR A 179 -6.49 -11.25 5.34
CA TYR A 179 -7.15 -10.62 4.20
C TYR A 179 -6.24 -9.55 3.61
N LEU A 180 -6.42 -9.26 2.33
CA LEU A 180 -5.79 -8.11 1.70
C LEU A 180 -6.82 -6.98 1.58
N SER A 181 -6.46 -5.78 2.01
CA SER A 181 -7.29 -4.60 1.81
C SER A 181 -7.38 -4.23 0.33
N LEU A 182 -8.57 -3.86 -0.13
CA LEU A 182 -8.76 -3.35 -1.49
C LEU A 182 -8.01 -2.03 -1.73
N ALA A 183 -7.74 -1.27 -0.65
CA ALA A 183 -6.97 -0.03 -0.68
C ALA A 183 -7.38 0.89 -1.84
N PHE A 184 -8.65 1.30 -1.88
CA PHE A 184 -9.20 2.10 -2.97
C PHE A 184 -8.31 3.33 -3.23
N SER A 185 -7.90 3.52 -4.48
CA SER A 185 -7.01 4.63 -4.86
C SER A 185 -7.61 6.00 -4.62
N HIS A 186 -8.95 6.10 -4.53
CA HIS A 186 -9.69 7.33 -4.31
C HIS A 186 -10.76 7.10 -3.23
N PRO A 187 -10.39 6.99 -1.94
CA PRO A 187 -11.39 6.88 -0.88
C PRO A 187 -12.23 8.16 -0.81
N SER A 188 -13.51 8.04 -0.48
CA SER A 188 -14.38 9.22 -0.32
C SER A 188 -13.88 10.09 0.82
N ALA A 189 -13.86 11.41 0.62
CA ALA A 189 -13.47 12.36 1.66
C ALA A 189 -14.37 12.32 2.91
N CYS A 190 -15.57 11.75 2.80
CA CYS A 190 -16.48 11.55 3.93
C CYS A 190 -16.14 10.32 4.79
N ASP A 191 -15.27 9.43 4.30
CA ASP A 191 -14.97 8.14 4.96
C ASP A 191 -13.75 8.21 5.86
N TYR A 192 -13.01 9.33 5.86
CA TYR A 192 -11.84 9.53 6.71
C TYR A 192 -11.80 10.93 7.33
N SER A 193 -11.07 11.05 8.44
CA SER A 193 -10.79 12.30 9.14
C SER A 193 -9.30 12.58 9.09
N ILE A 194 -8.89 13.64 8.39
CA ILE A 194 -7.48 14.08 8.33
C ILE A 194 -6.88 14.30 9.73
N GLU A 195 -7.69 14.77 10.69
CA GLU A 195 -7.26 14.97 12.08
C GLU A 195 -6.77 13.66 12.71
N ARG A 196 -7.36 12.51 12.38
CA ARG A 196 -6.94 11.21 12.93
C ARG A 196 -5.58 10.74 12.43
N PHE A 197 -5.20 11.13 11.22
CA PHE A 197 -3.91 10.78 10.62
C PHE A 197 -2.83 11.79 10.97
N THR A 198 -3.19 13.06 11.18
CA THR A 198 -2.22 14.16 11.35
C THR A 198 -2.12 14.69 12.76
N GLY A 199 -3.14 14.45 13.61
CA GLY A 199 -3.31 15.12 14.90
C GLY A 199 -3.67 16.61 14.77
N ILE A 200 -3.86 17.12 13.56
CA ILE A 200 -4.12 18.54 13.29
C ILE A 200 -5.62 18.74 13.10
N LYS A 201 -6.20 19.62 13.93
CA LYS A 201 -7.60 20.02 13.79
C LYS A 201 -7.83 20.77 12.49
N PRO A 202 -8.97 20.54 11.80
CA PRO A 202 -9.37 21.36 10.67
C PRO A 202 -9.38 22.84 11.04
N PHE A 203 -9.10 23.71 10.08
CA PHE A 203 -9.14 25.14 10.30
C PHE A 203 -10.55 25.56 10.78
N PRO A 204 -10.66 26.28 11.91
CA PRO A 204 -11.95 26.69 12.46
C PRO A 204 -12.51 27.85 11.63
N LEU A 205 -13.31 27.55 10.61
CA LEU A 205 -13.91 28.57 9.71
C LEU A 205 -14.73 29.63 10.47
N ASN A 206 -15.30 29.27 11.63
CA ASN A 206 -16.05 30.19 12.49
C ASN A 206 -15.16 31.24 13.21
N GLN A 207 -13.83 31.08 13.19
CA GLN A 207 -12.88 32.01 13.78
C GLN A 207 -12.13 32.82 12.71
N TRP A 208 -12.52 32.72 11.43
CA TRP A 208 -11.80 33.32 10.29
C TRP A 208 -11.39 34.78 10.51
N ASP A 209 -12.32 35.61 11.01
CA ASP A 209 -12.09 37.04 11.24
C ASP A 209 -11.04 37.32 12.34
N GLU A 210 -10.90 36.43 13.33
CA GLU A 210 -9.89 36.55 14.38
C GLU A 210 -8.50 36.21 13.83
N TRP A 211 -8.42 35.17 12.99
CA TRP A 211 -7.17 34.73 12.37
C TRP A 211 -6.65 35.72 11.32
N LEU A 212 -7.53 36.41 10.59
CA LEU A 212 -7.13 37.48 9.66
C LEU A 212 -6.45 38.67 10.34
N ARG A 213 -6.58 38.83 11.66
CA ARG A 213 -5.88 39.90 12.40
C ARG A 213 -4.37 39.68 12.46
N ARG A 214 -3.91 38.44 12.28
CA ARG A 214 -2.49 38.06 12.22
C ARG A 214 -2.29 36.97 11.15
N PRO A 215 -2.34 37.33 9.87
CA PRO A 215 -2.22 36.35 8.80
C PRO A 215 -0.86 35.66 8.89
N SER A 216 -0.87 34.34 8.80
CA SER A 216 0.34 33.52 8.70
C SER A 216 0.47 33.02 7.28
N VAL A 217 1.60 33.31 6.63
CA VAL A 217 1.91 32.82 5.29
C VAL A 217 2.94 31.70 5.44
N THR A 218 2.59 30.50 4.99
CA THR A 218 3.52 29.38 4.92
C THR A 218 3.98 29.23 3.47
N PHE A 219 5.30 29.26 3.27
CA PHE A 219 5.91 28.96 1.98
C PHE A 219 6.25 27.48 1.93
N ILE A 220 5.70 26.77 0.93
CA ILE A 220 6.05 25.39 0.64
C ILE A 220 6.86 25.42 -0.66
N TRP A 221 8.15 25.14 -0.55
CA TRP A 221 9.02 24.99 -1.71
C TRP A 221 8.91 23.56 -2.25
N ARG A 222 8.65 23.42 -3.55
CA ARG A 222 8.57 22.13 -4.25
C ARG A 222 9.39 22.21 -5.53
N ASP A 223 10.30 21.27 -5.69
CA ASP A 223 11.14 21.05 -6.88
C ASP A 223 10.65 19.87 -7.73
N ASP A 224 9.71 19.08 -7.21
CA ASP A 224 9.16 17.87 -7.83
C ASP A 224 7.96 18.12 -8.76
N ARG A 225 7.49 19.36 -8.85
CA ARG A 225 6.40 19.78 -9.75
C ARG A 225 6.83 21.05 -10.46
N GLU A 226 7.20 20.92 -11.73
CA GLU A 226 7.35 22.06 -12.60
C GLU A 226 5.97 22.70 -12.84
N TRP A 227 5.83 23.99 -12.52
CA TRP A 227 4.58 24.73 -12.72
C TRP A 227 4.34 25.08 -14.20
N CYS A 228 5.36 24.94 -15.04
CA CYS A 228 5.32 25.12 -16.48
C CYS A 228 6.11 23.98 -17.14
N VAL A 229 5.57 23.40 -18.20
CA VAL A 229 6.30 22.46 -19.05
C VAL A 229 7.42 23.23 -19.76
N SER A 230 8.68 22.81 -19.61
CA SER A 230 9.78 23.30 -20.45
C SER A 230 9.72 22.69 -21.85
#